data_AF-A0A6P2BC57-F1
#
_entry.id   AF-A0A6P2BC57-F1
#
_cell.length_a   1.000
_cell.length_b   1.000
_cell.length_c   1.000
_cell.angle_alpha   90.00
_cell.angle_beta   90.00
_cell.angle_gamma   90.00
#
_symmetry.space_group_name_H-M   'P 1'
#
loop_
_entity.id
_entity.type
_entity.pdbx_description
1 polymer ?
#
loop_
_entity_poly.entity_id
_entity_poly.type
_entity_poly.pdbx_seq_one_letter_code
_entity_poly.pdbx_strand_id
1 'polypeptide(L)'
;IHNQEKLTDYQTNPNLAVVGGFMCAETDEEAWEKADGWTFFQFALGLYNKEGPFAPGEVNIWERYQEWKATPAGQRRSGSELIGSPATIRERLRELQAAHVDQVILLNQAGRNTHQDICDSLELFAREVMPEFQADEANHQAWKQGVLNKEIELEVIDTEPFNITSRQAPTQAPTAAHRDMVSGSAGRPAAKRVS
;
A
#
# COMPACT_ATOMS: atom_id res chain seq x y z
N ILE A 1 2.01 21.03 -5.46
CA ILE A 1 1.75 21.32 -6.90
C ILE A 1 2.38 22.65 -7.37
N HIS A 2 2.41 23.69 -6.54
CA HIS A 2 2.86 25.04 -6.96
C HIS A 2 4.37 25.22 -7.13
N ASN A 3 5.18 24.23 -6.77
CA ASN A 3 6.63 24.28 -6.86
C ASN A 3 7.13 22.97 -7.52
N GLN A 4 6.81 22.80 -8.81
CA GLN A 4 7.16 21.59 -9.58
C GLN A 4 8.18 21.94 -10.66
N GLU A 5 9.33 21.29 -10.65
CA GLU A 5 10.27 21.24 -11.77
C GLU A 5 9.88 20.07 -12.69
N LYS A 6 8.99 20.33 -13.67
CA LYS A 6 8.51 19.27 -14.56
C LYS A 6 9.58 18.85 -15.57
N LEU A 7 9.72 17.54 -15.77
CA LEU A 7 10.63 16.96 -16.78
C LEU A 7 10.12 17.11 -18.22
N THR A 8 8.80 17.17 -18.39
CA THR A 8 8.09 17.32 -19.68
C THR A 8 6.66 17.82 -19.41
N ASP A 9 5.90 18.08 -20.46
CA ASP A 9 4.48 18.41 -20.35
C ASP A 9 3.65 17.18 -19.96
N TYR A 10 3.04 17.22 -18.77
CA TYR A 10 2.07 16.24 -18.29
C TYR A 10 1.07 16.88 -17.33
N GLN A 11 -0.13 16.27 -17.25
CA GLN A 11 -1.15 16.64 -16.29
C GLN A 11 -0.77 16.15 -14.89
N THR A 12 -0.84 17.04 -13.90
CA THR A 12 -0.54 16.70 -12.51
C THR A 12 -1.75 15.99 -11.90
N ASN A 13 -1.56 14.78 -11.37
CA ASN A 13 -2.54 14.09 -10.53
C ASN A 13 -2.17 14.26 -9.05
N PRO A 14 -2.88 15.10 -8.28
CA PRO A 14 -2.62 15.30 -6.86
C PRO A 14 -3.36 14.29 -5.97
N ASN A 15 -3.86 13.17 -6.50
CA ASN A 15 -4.53 12.14 -5.70
C ASN A 15 -3.54 11.32 -4.88
N LEU A 16 -3.87 11.12 -3.60
CA LEU A 16 -3.20 10.19 -2.72
C LEU A 16 -3.96 8.86 -2.70
N ALA A 17 -3.27 7.79 -3.11
CA ALA A 17 -3.79 6.44 -3.05
C ALA A 17 -3.04 5.61 -2.01
N VAL A 18 -3.76 4.82 -1.23
CA VAL A 18 -3.20 3.82 -0.32
C VAL A 18 -3.63 2.42 -0.74
N VAL A 19 -2.76 1.43 -0.55
CA VAL A 19 -3.08 0.03 -0.79
C VAL A 19 -3.36 -0.63 0.55
N GLY A 20 -4.52 -1.25 0.70
CA GLY A 20 -4.91 -1.98 1.91
C GLY A 20 -5.18 -3.44 1.59
N GLY A 21 -4.69 -4.35 2.44
CA GLY A 21 -5.18 -5.73 2.46
C GLY A 21 -6.68 -5.72 2.73
N PHE A 22 -7.44 -6.46 1.94
CA PHE A 22 -8.90 -6.39 1.96
C PHE A 22 -9.53 -7.76 2.11
N MET A 23 -10.47 -7.88 3.05
CA MET A 23 -11.41 -8.99 3.17
C MET A 23 -12.59 -8.53 4.04
N CYS A 24 -13.77 -8.43 3.44
CA CYS A 24 -15.01 -8.07 4.12
C CYS A 24 -15.86 -9.31 4.32
N ALA A 25 -16.20 -9.63 5.56
CA ALA A 25 -17.09 -10.75 5.90
C ALA A 25 -18.15 -10.27 6.91
N GLU A 26 -19.09 -11.12 7.31
CA GLU A 26 -20.13 -10.69 8.27
C GLU A 26 -19.54 -10.37 9.64
N THR A 27 -18.49 -11.09 10.04
CA THR A 27 -17.76 -10.89 11.29
C THR A 27 -16.27 -10.65 11.07
N ASP A 28 -15.61 -10.08 12.08
CA ASP A 28 -14.17 -9.86 12.06
C ASP A 28 -13.40 -11.18 12.03
N GLU A 29 -13.87 -12.19 12.77
CA GLU A 29 -13.26 -13.51 12.83
C GLU A 29 -13.27 -14.19 11.46
N GLU A 30 -14.43 -14.20 10.78
CA GLU A 30 -14.57 -14.80 9.46
C GLU A 30 -13.69 -14.10 8.42
N ALA A 31 -13.61 -12.77 8.47
CA ALA A 31 -12.75 -12.01 7.59
C ALA A 31 -11.29 -12.40 7.76
N TRP A 32 -10.83 -12.61 9.00
CA TRP A 32 -9.45 -13.02 9.28
C TRP A 32 -9.16 -14.47 8.90
N GLU A 33 -10.13 -15.37 8.99
CA GLU A 33 -10.02 -16.74 8.48
C GLU A 33 -9.86 -16.76 6.96
N LYS A 34 -10.54 -15.86 6.25
CA LYS A 34 -10.50 -15.73 4.79
C LYS A 34 -9.35 -14.86 4.27
N ALA A 35 -8.65 -14.11 5.13
CA ALA A 35 -7.60 -13.17 4.73
C ALA A 35 -6.18 -13.77 4.63
N ASP A 36 -6.06 -15.09 4.46
CA ASP A 36 -4.78 -15.78 4.31
C ASP A 36 -3.96 -15.21 3.15
N GLY A 37 -4.62 -14.80 2.06
CA GLY A 37 -3.98 -14.16 0.93
C GLY A 37 -3.11 -12.97 1.30
N TRP A 38 -3.64 -12.05 2.09
CA TRP A 38 -2.95 -10.84 2.51
C TRP A 38 -1.77 -11.14 3.43
N THR A 39 -1.99 -11.97 4.44
CA THR A 39 -0.93 -12.30 5.40
C THR A 39 0.17 -13.15 4.75
N PHE A 40 -0.16 -14.00 3.78
CA PHE A 40 0.80 -14.69 2.93
C PHE A 40 1.62 -13.71 2.09
N PHE A 41 1.00 -12.71 1.48
CA PHE A 41 1.71 -11.70 0.69
C PHE A 41 2.75 -10.94 1.53
N GLN A 42 2.35 -10.46 2.72
CA GLN A 42 3.28 -9.80 3.64
C GLN A 42 4.43 -10.71 4.08
N PHE A 43 4.11 -11.96 4.43
CA PHE A 43 5.11 -12.95 4.81
C PHE A 43 6.10 -13.22 3.68
N ALA A 44 5.59 -13.48 2.47
CA ALA A 44 6.41 -13.81 1.31
C ALA A 44 7.35 -12.64 0.94
N LEU A 45 6.86 -11.40 0.98
CA LEU A 45 7.67 -10.21 0.75
C LEU A 45 8.81 -10.10 1.77
N GLY A 46 8.48 -10.27 3.07
CA GLY A 46 9.47 -10.23 4.15
C GLY A 46 10.49 -11.36 4.07
N LEU A 47 10.04 -12.58 3.78
CA LEU A 47 10.90 -13.76 3.60
C LEU A 47 11.86 -13.55 2.44
N TYR A 48 11.34 -13.14 1.27
CA TYR A 48 12.15 -12.95 0.08
C TYR A 48 13.16 -11.82 0.24
N ASN A 49 12.80 -10.74 0.95
CA ASN A 49 13.73 -9.66 1.25
C ASN A 49 14.89 -10.09 2.16
N LYS A 50 14.63 -10.97 3.14
CA LYS A 50 15.63 -11.39 4.14
C LYS A 50 16.51 -12.56 3.68
N GLU A 51 15.90 -13.54 3.03
CA GLU A 51 16.53 -14.83 2.72
C GLU A 51 16.68 -15.07 1.21
N GLY A 52 16.01 -14.29 0.37
CA GLY A 52 16.09 -14.43 -1.08
C GLY A 52 17.35 -13.80 -1.69
N PRO A 53 17.58 -14.01 -3.01
CA PRO A 53 16.76 -14.78 -3.93
C PRO A 53 16.96 -16.30 -3.77
N PHE A 54 15.88 -17.07 -3.92
CA PHE A 54 15.92 -18.55 -3.93
C PHE A 54 16.05 -19.08 -5.35
N ALA A 55 16.72 -20.23 -5.55
CA ALA A 55 16.68 -20.91 -6.84
C ALA A 55 15.28 -21.53 -7.07
N PRO A 56 14.79 -21.56 -8.34
CA PRO A 56 13.48 -22.12 -8.65
C PRO A 56 13.31 -23.56 -8.16
N GLY A 57 12.21 -23.82 -7.43
CA GLY A 57 11.87 -25.16 -6.92
C GLY A 57 12.52 -25.57 -5.60
N GLU A 58 13.43 -24.77 -5.02
CA GLU A 58 14.09 -25.12 -3.76
C GLU A 58 13.27 -24.78 -2.51
N VAL A 59 12.33 -23.83 -2.62
CA VAL A 59 11.57 -23.31 -1.47
C VAL A 59 10.08 -23.33 -1.75
N ASN A 60 9.33 -23.98 -0.86
CA ASN A 60 7.88 -23.84 -0.78
C ASN A 60 7.52 -22.73 0.20
N ILE A 61 7.26 -21.52 -0.34
CA ILE A 61 6.93 -20.34 0.48
C ILE A 61 5.61 -20.53 1.23
N TRP A 62 4.66 -21.31 0.67
CA TRP A 62 3.37 -21.56 1.30
C TRP A 62 3.50 -22.42 2.55
N GLU A 63 4.33 -23.47 2.53
CA GLU A 63 4.59 -24.30 3.72
C GLU A 63 5.24 -23.48 4.83
N ARG A 64 6.26 -22.69 4.51
CA ARG A 64 6.90 -21.79 5.48
C ARG A 64 5.93 -20.75 6.05
N TYR A 65 5.01 -20.27 5.23
CA TYR A 65 3.95 -19.36 5.69
C TYR A 65 3.03 -20.05 6.69
N GLN A 66 2.60 -21.30 6.46
CA GLN A 66 1.73 -22.03 7.38
C GLN A 66 2.42 -22.27 8.74
N GLU A 67 3.71 -22.64 8.72
CA GLU A 67 4.53 -22.75 9.93
C GLU A 67 4.60 -21.42 10.69
N TRP A 68 4.87 -20.31 9.98
CA TRP A 68 4.92 -18.98 10.56
C TRP A 68 3.55 -18.51 11.09
N LYS A 69 2.46 -18.76 10.37
CA LYS A 69 1.08 -18.40 10.72
C LYS A 69 0.66 -19.00 12.06
N ALA A 70 1.14 -20.21 12.37
CA ALA A 70 0.88 -20.87 13.64
C ALA A 70 1.65 -20.26 14.84
N THR A 71 2.65 -19.41 14.60
CA THR A 71 3.41 -18.74 15.66
C THR A 71 2.67 -17.51 16.22
N PRO A 72 3.00 -17.05 17.45
CA PRO A 72 2.45 -15.81 17.97
C PRO A 72 2.72 -14.57 17.09
N ALA A 73 3.80 -14.60 16.31
CA ALA A 73 4.11 -13.51 15.37
C ALA A 73 3.16 -13.53 14.16
N GLY A 74 2.83 -14.70 13.62
CA GLY A 74 1.90 -14.85 12.51
C GLY A 74 0.43 -14.60 12.86
N GLN A 75 0.08 -14.77 14.14
CA GLN A 75 -1.25 -14.45 14.66
C GLN A 75 -1.44 -12.96 14.98
N ARG A 76 -0.37 -12.16 15.00
CA ARG A 76 -0.45 -10.73 15.30
C ARG A 76 -1.17 -10.01 14.16
N ARG A 77 -2.19 -9.22 14.52
CA ARG A 77 -2.94 -8.37 13.60
C ARG A 77 -2.44 -6.93 13.74
N SER A 78 -2.14 -6.26 12.62
CA SER A 78 -1.66 -4.88 12.68
C SER A 78 -2.79 -3.90 13.02
N GLY A 79 -4.02 -4.26 12.61
CA GLY A 79 -5.22 -3.44 12.78
C GLY A 79 -5.32 -2.30 11.77
N SER A 80 -4.32 -2.10 10.91
CA SER A 80 -4.32 -1.08 9.86
C SER A 80 -5.00 -1.55 8.56
N GLU A 81 -5.43 -2.80 8.50
CA GLU A 81 -5.91 -3.45 7.29
C GLU A 81 -7.43 -3.37 7.17
N LEU A 82 -7.93 -3.43 5.94
CA LEU A 82 -9.37 -3.44 5.65
C LEU A 82 -9.90 -4.88 5.68
N ILE A 83 -9.58 -5.58 6.77
CA ILE A 83 -9.96 -6.96 7.03
C ILE A 83 -10.89 -6.96 8.23
N GLY A 84 -12.17 -7.26 8.02
CA GLY A 84 -13.16 -7.31 9.09
C GLY A 84 -14.60 -7.23 8.61
N SER A 85 -15.49 -7.04 9.56
CA SER A 85 -16.91 -6.72 9.34
C SER A 85 -17.08 -5.36 8.64
N PRO A 86 -18.27 -5.08 8.06
CA PRO A 86 -18.59 -3.77 7.51
C PRO A 86 -18.37 -2.62 8.51
N ALA A 87 -18.66 -2.86 9.80
CA ALA A 87 -18.46 -1.87 10.85
C ALA A 87 -16.96 -1.54 11.03
N THR A 88 -16.13 -2.57 11.18
CA THR A 88 -14.67 -2.42 11.32
C THR A 88 -14.07 -1.72 10.11
N ILE A 89 -14.47 -2.11 8.89
CA ILE A 89 -13.96 -1.47 7.66
C ILE A 89 -14.40 0.00 7.57
N ARG A 90 -15.64 0.35 7.95
CA ARG A 90 -16.08 1.75 7.99
C ARG A 90 -15.23 2.59 8.94
N GLU A 91 -14.92 2.09 10.13
CA GLU A 91 -14.05 2.80 11.07
C GLU A 91 -12.67 3.09 10.46
N ARG A 92 -12.06 2.10 9.82
CA ARG A 92 -10.76 2.28 9.14
C ARG A 92 -10.82 3.23 7.95
N LEU A 93 -11.86 3.14 7.13
CA LEU A 93 -12.03 4.07 6.01
C LEU A 93 -12.29 5.50 6.49
N ARG A 94 -12.98 5.70 7.63
CA ARG A 94 -13.12 7.03 8.26
C ARG A 94 -11.78 7.57 8.75
N GLU A 95 -10.91 6.73 9.30
CA GLU A 95 -9.53 7.14 9.66
C GLU A 95 -8.77 7.62 8.41
N LEU A 96 -8.85 6.88 7.29
CA LEU A 96 -8.22 7.26 6.03
C LEU A 96 -8.84 8.53 5.42
N GLN A 97 -10.16 8.68 5.50
CA GLN A 97 -10.87 9.87 5.05
C GLN A 97 -10.52 11.10 5.89
N ALA A 98 -10.38 10.95 7.21
CA ALA A 98 -9.93 12.02 8.10
C ALA A 98 -8.48 12.43 7.81
N ALA A 99 -7.66 11.51 7.29
CA ALA A 99 -6.33 11.79 6.76
C ALA A 99 -6.35 12.31 5.30
N HIS A 100 -7.54 12.55 4.73
CA HIS A 100 -7.76 13.04 3.37
C HIS A 100 -7.15 12.16 2.27
N VAL A 101 -7.12 10.86 2.47
CA VAL A 101 -6.80 9.89 1.41
C VAL A 101 -7.89 9.90 0.34
N ASP A 102 -7.52 10.04 -0.92
CA ASP A 102 -8.47 10.12 -2.04
C ASP A 102 -8.91 8.75 -2.55
N GLN A 103 -8.02 7.76 -2.50
CA GLN A 103 -8.25 6.46 -3.10
C GLN A 103 -7.70 5.34 -2.24
N VAL A 104 -8.50 4.29 -2.13
CA VAL A 104 -8.11 3.06 -1.44
C VAL A 104 -8.13 1.92 -2.47
N ILE A 105 -6.97 1.33 -2.69
CA ILE A 105 -6.80 0.18 -3.57
C ILE A 105 -6.90 -1.08 -2.70
N LEU A 106 -7.94 -1.87 -2.98
CA LEU A 106 -8.23 -3.09 -2.24
C LEU A 106 -7.42 -4.26 -2.79
N LEU A 107 -6.45 -4.74 -2.03
CA LEU A 107 -5.69 -5.93 -2.38
C LEU A 107 -6.40 -7.19 -1.84
N ASN A 108 -7.22 -7.80 -2.69
CA ASN A 108 -8.02 -8.99 -2.35
C ASN A 108 -7.48 -10.29 -2.97
N GLN A 109 -6.88 -10.20 -4.18
CA GLN A 109 -6.34 -11.36 -4.89
C GLN A 109 -4.87 -11.60 -4.52
N ALA A 110 -4.67 -12.24 -3.37
CA ALA A 110 -3.36 -12.70 -2.94
C ALA A 110 -3.44 -14.14 -2.39
N GLY A 111 -2.33 -14.86 -2.44
CA GLY A 111 -2.20 -16.22 -1.89
C GLY A 111 -3.26 -17.19 -2.41
N ARG A 112 -4.06 -17.76 -1.49
CA ARG A 112 -5.05 -18.82 -1.76
C ARG A 112 -6.50 -18.42 -1.51
N ASN A 113 -6.82 -17.12 -1.53
CA ASN A 113 -8.21 -16.67 -1.40
C ASN A 113 -9.05 -17.28 -2.53
N THR A 114 -10.22 -17.84 -2.19
CA THR A 114 -11.09 -18.45 -3.20
C THR A 114 -11.81 -17.37 -4.00
N HIS A 115 -12.18 -17.69 -5.25
CA HIS A 115 -12.97 -16.77 -6.07
C HIS A 115 -14.29 -16.36 -5.39
N GLN A 116 -14.96 -17.32 -4.73
CA GLN A 116 -16.22 -17.07 -4.06
C GLN A 116 -16.04 -16.09 -2.90
N ASP A 117 -15.03 -16.29 -2.05
CA ASP A 117 -14.75 -15.38 -0.93
C ASP A 117 -14.45 -13.95 -1.43
N ILE A 118 -13.72 -13.83 -2.54
CA ILE A 118 -13.41 -12.53 -3.15
C ILE A 118 -14.70 -11.84 -3.62
N CYS A 119 -15.57 -12.56 -4.33
CA CYS A 119 -16.83 -12.02 -4.84
C CYS A 119 -17.77 -11.63 -3.70
N ASP A 120 -17.99 -12.53 -2.73
CA ASP A 120 -18.87 -12.28 -1.57
C ASP A 120 -18.38 -11.06 -0.78
N SER A 121 -17.06 -10.94 -0.57
CA SER A 121 -16.46 -9.80 0.10
C SER A 121 -16.66 -8.47 -0.66
N LEU A 122 -16.53 -8.47 -1.98
CA LEU A 122 -16.73 -7.27 -2.80
C LEU A 122 -18.21 -6.86 -2.82
N GLU A 123 -19.12 -7.84 -2.92
CA GLU A 123 -20.56 -7.59 -2.90
C GLU A 123 -21.02 -7.01 -1.55
N LEU A 124 -20.56 -7.60 -0.44
CA LEU A 124 -20.87 -7.12 0.91
C LEU A 124 -20.34 -5.70 1.12
N PHE A 125 -19.09 -5.43 0.73
CA PHE A 125 -18.50 -4.09 0.81
C PHE A 125 -19.24 -3.07 -0.04
N ALA A 126 -19.57 -3.42 -1.29
CA ALA A 126 -20.28 -2.52 -2.20
C ALA A 126 -21.69 -2.17 -1.69
N ARG A 127 -22.37 -3.12 -1.03
CA ARG A 127 -23.70 -2.91 -0.46
C ARG A 127 -23.67 -2.14 0.85
N GLU A 128 -22.81 -2.54 1.79
CA GLU A 128 -22.88 -2.07 3.17
C GLU A 128 -21.95 -0.89 3.46
N VAL A 129 -20.79 -0.80 2.81
CA VAL A 129 -19.73 0.15 3.20
C VAL A 129 -19.58 1.28 2.19
N MET A 130 -19.45 0.93 0.90
CA MET A 130 -19.16 1.87 -0.18
C MET A 130 -20.13 3.06 -0.29
N PRO A 131 -21.46 2.93 -0.08
CA PRO A 131 -22.39 4.05 -0.25
C PRO A 131 -22.13 5.22 0.70
N GLU A 132 -21.64 4.96 1.92
CA GLU A 132 -21.33 5.99 2.91
C GLU A 132 -20.27 6.96 2.38
N PHE A 133 -19.17 6.43 1.84
CA PHE A 133 -18.05 7.22 1.36
C PHE A 133 -18.32 7.86 -0.01
N GLN A 134 -19.07 7.19 -0.88
CA GLN A 134 -19.51 7.79 -2.15
C GLN A 134 -20.45 8.99 -1.93
N ALA A 135 -21.28 8.96 -0.88
CA ALA A 135 -22.17 10.07 -0.56
C ALA A 135 -21.39 11.33 -0.12
N ASP A 136 -20.20 11.17 0.48
CA ASP A 136 -19.37 12.29 0.95
C ASP A 136 -18.31 12.75 -0.05
N GLU A 137 -18.19 12.08 -1.21
CA GLU A 137 -17.18 12.38 -2.23
C GLU A 137 -17.18 13.85 -2.67
N ALA A 138 -18.36 14.47 -2.79
CA ALA A 138 -18.48 15.88 -3.18
C ALA A 138 -17.83 16.82 -2.15
N ASN A 139 -17.95 16.51 -0.86
CA ASN A 139 -17.35 17.30 0.21
C ASN A 139 -15.83 17.12 0.23
N HIS A 140 -15.35 15.88 0.05
CA HIS A 140 -13.91 15.60 -0.06
C HIS A 140 -13.28 16.33 -1.26
N GLN A 141 -13.94 16.31 -2.42
CA GLN A 141 -13.47 17.05 -3.60
C GLN A 141 -13.48 18.57 -3.38
N ALA A 142 -14.51 19.12 -2.73
CA ALA A 142 -14.56 20.55 -2.42
C ALA A 142 -13.42 20.97 -1.48
N TRP A 143 -13.18 20.21 -0.41
CA TRP A 143 -12.03 20.42 0.48
C TRP A 143 -10.71 20.39 -0.30
N LYS A 144 -10.53 19.37 -1.15
CA LYS A 144 -9.32 19.20 -1.94
C LYS A 144 -9.07 20.37 -2.87
N GLN A 145 -10.10 20.87 -3.56
CA GLN A 145 -9.97 22.05 -4.41
C GLN A 145 -9.58 23.29 -3.59
N GLY A 146 -10.17 23.48 -2.40
CA GLY A 146 -9.77 24.55 -1.48
C GLY A 146 -8.30 24.49 -1.10
N VAL A 147 -7.76 23.31 -0.79
CA VAL A 147 -6.32 23.11 -0.53
C VAL A 147 -5.47 23.43 -1.77
N LEU A 148 -5.85 22.89 -2.93
CA LEU A 148 -5.10 23.09 -4.17
C LEU A 148 -5.12 24.55 -4.66
N ASN A 149 -6.17 25.30 -4.33
CA ASN A 149 -6.29 26.72 -4.61
C ASN A 149 -5.64 27.61 -3.54
N LYS A 150 -5.12 27.02 -2.45
CA LYS A 150 -4.62 27.71 -1.25
C LYS A 150 -5.67 28.54 -0.51
N GLU A 151 -6.95 28.21 -0.68
CA GLU A 151 -8.04 28.72 0.16
C GLU A 151 -8.01 28.07 1.55
N ILE A 152 -7.51 26.83 1.61
CA ILE A 152 -7.24 26.08 2.84
C ILE A 152 -5.73 25.91 2.96
N GLU A 153 -5.14 26.47 4.02
CA GLU A 153 -3.72 26.30 4.33
C GLU A 153 -3.55 25.09 5.27
N LEU A 154 -2.75 24.12 4.84
CA LEU A 154 -2.44 22.93 5.64
C LEU A 154 -1.30 23.24 6.61
N GLU A 155 -1.35 22.62 7.79
CA GLU A 155 -0.26 22.68 8.75
C GLU A 155 1.00 22.03 8.18
N VAL A 156 2.14 22.71 8.35
CA VAL A 156 3.45 22.16 7.98
C VAL A 156 3.93 21.27 9.12
N ILE A 157 3.87 19.96 8.89
CA ILE A 157 4.37 18.97 9.84
C ILE A 157 5.91 18.94 9.79
N ASP A 158 6.56 18.92 10.95
CA ASP A 158 8.01 18.65 11.03
C ASP A 158 8.29 17.20 10.60
N THR A 159 8.99 17.06 9.48
CA THR A 159 9.31 15.75 8.90
C THR A 159 10.72 15.28 9.24
N GLU A 160 11.56 16.11 9.87
CA GLU A 160 12.93 15.74 10.26
C GLU A 160 13.00 14.50 11.16
N PRO A 161 12.09 14.30 12.14
CA PRO A 161 12.09 13.07 12.95
C PRO A 161 11.89 11.79 12.15
N PHE A 162 11.28 11.87 10.97
CA PHE A 162 10.99 10.75 10.08
C PHE A 162 12.01 10.60 8.95
N ASN A 163 13.00 11.49 8.87
CA ASN A 163 14.08 11.45 7.88
C ASN A 163 15.19 10.47 8.30
N ILE A 164 14.81 9.21 8.52
CA ILE A 164 15.71 8.13 8.90
C ILE A 164 16.30 7.46 7.66
N THR A 165 17.62 7.34 7.58
CA THR A 165 18.27 6.57 6.52
C THR A 165 18.06 5.07 6.80
N SER A 166 17.07 4.45 6.12
CA SER A 166 16.96 2.99 6.14
C SER A 166 18.16 2.39 5.39
N ARG A 167 19.04 1.67 6.10
CA ARG A 167 20.19 0.99 5.48
C ARG A 167 19.72 -0.33 4.86
N GLN A 168 18.99 -0.26 3.75
CA GLN A 168 18.84 -1.42 2.89
C GLN A 168 20.12 -1.54 2.05
N ALA A 169 21.08 -2.33 2.52
CA ALA A 169 22.20 -2.75 1.68
C ALA A 169 21.64 -3.72 0.62
N PRO A 170 21.76 -3.42 -0.68
CA PRO A 170 21.28 -4.34 -1.71
C PRO A 170 22.05 -5.66 -1.64
N THR A 171 21.36 -6.79 -1.83
CA THR A 171 21.92 -8.15 -1.78
C THR A 171 23.10 -8.35 -2.75
N GLN A 172 23.16 -7.53 -3.80
CA GLN A 172 24.32 -7.39 -4.66
C GLN A 172 24.73 -5.91 -4.71
N ALA A 173 26.03 -5.65 -4.59
CA ALA A 173 26.55 -4.30 -4.78
C ALA A 173 26.22 -3.85 -6.23
N PRO A 174 25.53 -2.71 -6.42
CA PRO A 174 25.19 -2.26 -7.77
C PRO A 174 26.48 -2.02 -8.55
N THR A 175 26.55 -2.58 -9.75
CA THR A 175 27.66 -2.34 -10.67
C THR A 175 27.72 -0.85 -11.02
N ALA A 176 28.88 -0.38 -11.51
CA ALA A 176 29.02 1.02 -11.93
C ALA A 176 27.94 1.45 -12.93
N ALA A 177 27.55 0.57 -13.85
CA ALA A 177 26.47 0.82 -14.81
C ALA A 177 25.10 1.01 -14.14
N HIS A 178 24.75 0.21 -13.12
CA HIS A 178 23.50 0.36 -12.39
C HIS A 178 23.44 1.66 -11.58
N ARG A 179 24.56 2.03 -10.94
CA ARG A 179 24.67 3.31 -10.23
C ARG A 179 24.49 4.50 -11.16
N ASP A 180 25.06 4.41 -12.37
CA ASP A 180 25.01 5.46 -13.37
C ASP A 180 23.61 5.58 -14.04
N MET A 181 22.80 4.52 -14.05
CA MET A 181 21.39 4.57 -14.45
C MET A 181 20.48 5.20 -13.38
N VAL A 182 20.66 4.84 -12.11
CA VAL A 182 19.88 5.41 -10.99
C VAL A 182 20.18 6.90 -10.81
N SER A 183 21.42 7.32 -11.04
CA SER A 183 21.82 8.74 -11.01
C SER A 183 21.41 9.53 -12.28
N GLY A 184 20.78 8.88 -13.26
CA GLY A 184 20.34 9.51 -14.51
C GLY A 184 21.49 9.93 -15.46
N SER A 185 22.73 9.49 -15.19
CA SER A 185 23.92 9.91 -15.94
C SER A 185 24.10 9.16 -17.26
N ALA A 186 23.59 7.94 -17.39
CA ALA A 186 23.72 7.13 -18.61
C ALA A 186 22.59 7.34 -19.65
N GLY A 187 21.51 8.03 -19.29
CA GLY A 187 20.35 8.25 -20.18
C GLY A 187 20.37 9.56 -20.98
N ARG A 188 21.36 10.43 -20.76
CA ARG A 188 21.48 11.73 -21.45
C ARG A 188 22.70 11.73 -22.37
N PRO A 189 22.56 12.00 -23.67
CA PRO A 189 23.69 12.02 -24.62
C PRO A 189 24.75 13.13 -24.36
N ALA A 190 24.61 13.92 -23.28
CA ALA A 190 25.56 14.99 -22.91
C ALA A 190 25.88 15.09 -21.40
N ALA A 191 25.47 14.13 -20.56
CA ALA A 191 25.78 14.19 -19.12
C ALA A 191 27.25 13.81 -18.87
N LYS A 192 28.07 14.77 -18.41
CA LYS A 192 29.42 14.48 -17.91
C LYS A 192 29.37 14.17 -16.41
N ARG A 193 30.20 13.21 -15.99
CA ARG A 193 30.52 12.97 -14.58
C ARG A 193 31.01 14.27 -13.95
N VAL A 194 30.35 14.72 -12.90
CA VAL A 194 30.95 15.68 -11.98
C VAL A 194 31.86 14.86 -11.07
N SER A 195 33.16 15.14 -11.13
CA SER A 195 34.20 14.50 -10.32
C SER A 195 34.08 14.88 -8.85
#